data_AF-A0A3T1D4S7-F1
#
_entry.id   AF-A0A3T1D4S7-F1
#
_cell.length_a   1.000
_cell.length_b   1.000
_cell.length_c   1.000
_cell.angle_alpha   90.00
_cell.angle_beta   90.00
_cell.angle_gamma   90.00
#
_symmetry.space_group_name_H-M   'P 1'
#
loop_
_entity.id
_entity.type
_entity.pdbx_description
1 polymer ?
#
loop_
_entity_poly.entity_id
_entity_poly.type
_entity_poly.pdbx_seq_one_letter_code
_entity_poly.pdbx_strand_id
1 'polypeptide(L)' 'MLKKYITEHKLQFVGKAWEIRYALRQEKKLQGGNIPLTQLLSQAKSQAGS' A
#
# COMPACT_ATOMS: atom_id res chain seq x y z
N MET A 1 -10.27 -11.60 0.04
CA MET A 1 -9.46 -11.18 -1.12
C MET A 1 -9.21 -9.70 -0.99
N LEU A 2 -7.96 -9.32 -0.78
CA LEU A 2 -7.56 -7.93 -0.63
C LEU A 2 -7.29 -7.32 -2.02
N LYS A 3 -8.02 -6.25 -2.36
CA LYS A 3 -7.77 -5.43 -3.56
C LYS A 3 -7.04 -4.16 -3.14
N LYS A 4 -6.00 -3.79 -3.89
CA LYS A 4 -5.24 -2.55 -3.71
C LYS A 4 -5.45 -1.68 -4.94
N TYR A 5 -6.02 -0.50 -4.74
CA TYR A 5 -6.21 0.52 -5.78
C TYR A 5 -5.29 1.68 -5.49
N ILE A 6 -4.57 2.13 -6.51
CA ILE A 6 -3.59 3.20 -6.37
C ILE A 6 -3.86 4.22 -7.46
N THR A 7 -3.99 5.47 -7.03
CA THR A 7 -4.13 6.65 -7.88
C THR A 7 -3.10 7.67 -7.42
N GLU A 8 -2.92 8.75 -8.18
CA GLU A 8 -1.86 9.73 -7.94
C GLU A 8 -1.80 10.26 -6.50
N HIS A 9 -2.95 10.46 -5.86
CA HIS A 9 -3.05 11.03 -4.50
C HIS A 9 -3.72 10.10 -3.49
N LYS A 10 -4.09 8.87 -3.88
CA LYS A 10 -4.88 7.99 -3.02
C LYS A 10 -4.47 6.54 -3.17
N LEU A 11 -4.27 5.90 -2.02
CA LEU A 11 -4.12 4.47 -1.84
C LEU A 11 -5.38 3.93 -1.16
N GLN A 12 -6.01 2.91 -1.72
CA GLN A 12 -7.21 2.31 -1.18
C GLN A 12 -7.11 0.79 -1.14
N PHE A 13 -7.31 0.23 0.05
CA PHE A 13 -7.42 -1.21 0.26
C PHE A 13 -8.89 -1.61 0.43
N VAL A 14 -9.34 -2.62 -0.31
CA VAL A 14 -10.72 -3.14 -0.22
C VAL A 14 -10.66 -4.63 0.10
N GLY A 15 -11.19 -5.02 1.25
CA GLY A 15 -11.14 -6.40 1.74
C GLY A 15 -11.64 -6.49 3.18
N LYS A 16 -11.47 -7.66 3.82
CA LYS A 16 -11.79 -7.82 5.25
C LYS A 16 -10.81 -6.99 6.08
N ALA A 17 -11.29 -6.43 7.19
CA ALA A 17 -10.47 -5.57 8.05
C ALA A 17 -9.16 -6.22 8.51
N TRP A 18 -9.17 -7.52 8.79
CA TRP A 18 -7.96 -8.24 9.18
C TRP A 18 -6.95 -8.40 8.03
N GLU A 19 -7.41 -8.56 6.79
CA GLU A 19 -6.55 -8.65 5.59
C GLU A 19 -5.80 -7.34 5.39
N ILE A 20 -6.52 -6.21 5.52
CA ILE A 20 -5.95 -4.86 5.41
C ILE A 20 -4.91 -4.64 6.50
N ARG A 21 -5.25 -4.93 7.77
CA ARG A 21 -4.31 -4.80 8.88
C ARG A 21 -3.07 -5.69 8.73
N TYR A 22 -3.25 -6.91 8.21
CA TYR A 22 -2.14 -7.81 7.95
C TYR A 22 -1.21 -7.25 6.88
N ALA A 23 -1.74 -6.78 5.74
CA ALA A 23 -0.95 -6.19 4.67
C ALA A 23 -0.16 -4.96 5.13
N LEU A 24 -0.80 -4.04 5.86
CA LEU A 24 -0.11 -2.86 6.42
C LEU A 24 1.02 -3.23 7.39
N ARG A 25 0.85 -4.29 8.19
CA ARG A 25 1.94 -4.79 9.07
C ARG A 25 3.10 -5.37 8.28
N GLN A 26 2.82 -6.10 7.19
CA GLN A 26 3.87 -6.65 6.33
C GLN A 26 4.64 -5.54 5.63
N GLU A 27 3.96 -4.52 5.07
CA GLU A 27 4.63 -3.36 4.47
C GLU A 27 5.51 -2.63 5.51
N LYS A 28 5.00 -2.41 6.72
CA LYS A 28 5.78 -1.83 7.83
C LYS A 28 7.02 -2.65 8.17
N LYS A 29 6.91 -3.98 8.19
CA LYS A 29 8.03 -4.89 8.48
C LYS A 29 9.09 -4.84 7.37
N LEU A 30 8.67 -4.80 6.11
CA LEU A 30 9.57 -4.82 4.95
C LEU A 30 10.38 -3.53 4.81
N GLN A 31 9.78 -2.36 5.10
CA GLN A 31 10.48 -1.08 4.94
C GLN A 31 10.98 -0.47 6.27
N GLY A 32 10.86 -1.20 7.38
CA GLY A 32 11.53 -0.84 8.63
C GLY A 32 10.88 0.26 9.47
N GLY A 33 9.62 0.65 9.24
CA GLY A 33 8.95 1.63 10.12
C GLY A 33 7.87 2.49 9.50
N ASN A 34 7.83 3.76 9.91
CA ASN A 34 6.78 4.72 9.58
C ASN A 34 7.02 5.27 8.16
N ILE A 35 6.39 4.65 7.16
CA ILE A 35 6.52 5.06 5.76
C ILE A 35 5.52 6.18 5.48
N PRO A 36 5.94 7.34 4.97
CA PRO A 36 5.00 8.38 4.55
C PRO A 36 4.18 7.88 3.36
N LEU A 37 2.89 8.24 3.33
CA LEU A 37 1.97 7.83 2.27
C LEU A 37 2.49 8.21 0.88
N THR A 38 3.17 9.35 0.75
CA THR A 38 3.78 9.83 -0.50
C THR A 38 4.79 8.85 -1.07
N GLN A 39 5.57 8.17 -0.22
CA GLN A 39 6.56 7.18 -0.65
C GLN A 39 5.88 5.88 -1.14
N LEU A 40 4.77 5.48 -0.50
CA LEU A 40 3.96 4.34 -0.96
C LEU A 40 3.29 4.62 -2.32
N LEU A 41 2.81 5.85 -2.53
CA LEU A 41 2.23 6.28 -3.81
C LEU A 41 3.30 6.36 -4.91
N SER A 42 4.52 6.79 -4.59
CA SER A 42 5.62 6.85 -5.55
C SER A 42 6.08 5.46 -6.03
N GLN A 43 6.15 4.47 -5.14
CA GLN A 43 6.51 3.09 -5.54
C GLN A 43 5.47 2.47 -6.47
N ALA A 44 4.19 2.79 -6.27
CA ALA A 44 3.12 2.33 -7.13
C ALA A 44 3.18 2.92 -8.54
N LYS A 45 3.62 4.18 -8.66
CA LYS A 45 3.82 4.84 -9.96
C LYS A 45 4.86 4.10 -10.81
N SER A 46 5.90 3.54 -10.18
CA SER A 46 6.91 2.74 -10.87
C SER A 46 6.41 1.37 -11.34
N GLN A 47 5.36 0.81 -10.74
CA GLN A 47 4.77 -0.47 -11.16
C GLN A 47 3.65 -0.33 -12.19
N ALA A 48 2.99 0.83 -12.26
CA ALA A 48 1.92 1.10 -13.23
C ALA A 48 2.42 1.63 -14.60
N GLY A 49 3.75 1.72 -14.78
CA GLY A 49 4.39 2.28 -15.97
C GLY A 49 5.37 1.34 -16.66
N SER A 50 5.21 0.02 -16.54
CA SER A 50 5.95 -0.99 -17.31
C SER A 50 5.00 -1.96 -18.00
#